data_AF-A0A918M7R4-F1
#
_entry.id   AF-A0A918M7R4-F1
#
_cell.length_a   1.000
_cell.length_b   1.000
_cell.length_c   1.000
_cell.angle_alpha   90.00
_cell.angle_beta   90.00
_cell.angle_gamma   90.00
#
_symmetry.space_group_name_H-M   'P 1'
#
loop_
_entity.id
_entity.type
_entity.pdbx_description
1 polymer ?
#
loop_
_entity_poly.entity_id
_entity_poly.type
_entity_poly.pdbx_seq_one_letter_code
_entity_poly.pdbx_strand_id
1 'polypeptide(L)'
;MTAKITPPAAALLGAGHRWYGFLQQRFEEAGRMPKYHRMLGETYGRFVVHAEHGDRVAMDYLEWMRVEAQQFDGHPDFPGRRGTQNRPGASA
;
A
#
# COMPACT_ATOMS: atom_id res chain seq x y z
N MET A 1 -31.63 3.94 -6.70
CA MET A 1 -30.66 3.06 -7.40
C MET A 1 -29.32 3.77 -7.36
N THR A 2 -28.48 3.48 -6.37
CA THR A 2 -27.17 4.14 -6.24
C THR A 2 -26.22 3.46 -7.22
N ALA A 3 -25.95 4.10 -8.34
CA ALA A 3 -24.89 3.67 -9.24
C ALA A 3 -23.61 3.56 -8.39
N LYS A 4 -23.07 2.34 -8.25
CA LYS A 4 -21.73 2.15 -7.68
C LYS A 4 -20.77 2.72 -8.71
N ILE A 5 -20.51 4.03 -8.62
CA ILE A 5 -19.60 4.75 -9.51
C ILE A 5 -18.22 4.13 -9.28
N THR A 6 -17.79 3.27 -10.20
CA THR A 6 -16.40 2.82 -10.22
C THR A 6 -15.54 4.08 -10.40
N PRO A 7 -14.57 4.35 -9.52
CA PRO A 7 -13.70 5.51 -9.66
C PRO A 7 -13.01 5.49 -11.03
N PRO A 8 -12.76 6.66 -11.64
CA PRO A 8 -12.11 6.70 -12.94
C PRO A 8 -10.72 6.05 -12.88
N ALA A 9 -10.29 5.44 -13.99
CA ALA A 9 -8.99 4.77 -14.11
C ALA A 9 -7.82 5.60 -13.55
N ALA A 10 -7.81 6.91 -13.82
CA ALA A 10 -6.80 7.83 -13.31
C ALA A 10 -6.76 7.92 -11.77
N ALA A 11 -7.91 7.88 -11.11
CA ALA A 11 -8.00 7.90 -9.65
C ALA A 11 -7.52 6.58 -9.04
N LEU A 12 -7.87 5.45 -9.69
CA LEU A 12 -7.35 4.13 -9.31
C LEU A 12 -5.83 4.11 -9.45
N LEU A 13 -5.29 4.43 -10.62
CA LEU A 13 -3.85 4.45 -10.90
C LEU A 13 -3.08 5.35 -9.94
N GLY A 14 -3.60 6.55 -9.64
CA GLY A 14 -2.99 7.46 -8.67
C GLY A 14 -2.96 6.88 -7.25
N ALA A 15 -4.03 6.21 -6.82
CA ALA A 15 -4.08 5.54 -5.53
C ALA A 15 -3.13 4.32 -5.47
N GLY A 16 -3.14 3.48 -6.51
CA GLY A 16 -2.28 2.30 -6.60
C GLY A 16 -0.80 2.68 -6.62
N HIS A 17 -0.42 3.72 -7.36
CA HIS A 17 0.97 4.20 -7.40
C HIS A 17 1.45 4.70 -6.03
N ARG A 18 0.58 5.38 -5.26
CA ARG A 18 0.89 5.83 -3.90
C ARG A 18 1.15 4.65 -2.96
N TRP A 19 0.28 3.63 -2.98
CA TRP A 19 0.45 2.45 -2.12
C TRP A 19 1.63 1.57 -2.53
N TYR A 20 1.85 1.41 -3.84
CA TYR A 20 3.01 0.71 -4.37
C TYR A 20 4.33 1.36 -3.92
N GLY A 21 4.46 2.68 -4.04
CA GLY A 21 5.66 3.40 -3.59
C GLY A 21 5.90 3.27 -2.09
N PHE A 22 4.83 3.32 -1.27
CA PHE A 22 4.92 3.09 0.17
C PHE A 22 5.41 1.67 0.49
N LEU A 23 4.78 0.65 -0.08
CA LEU A 23 5.15 -0.75 0.15
C LEU A 23 6.57 -1.06 -0.33
N GLN A 24 6.96 -0.53 -1.50
CA GLN A 24 8.31 -0.71 -2.02
C GLN A 24 9.35 -0.13 -1.05
N GLN A 25 9.16 1.10 -0.57
CA GLN A 25 10.07 1.71 0.41
C GLN A 25 10.16 0.88 1.70
N ARG A 26 9.04 0.37 2.21
CA ARG A 26 9.01 -0.45 3.43
C ARG A 26 9.70 -1.80 3.22
N PHE A 27 9.59 -2.39 2.04
CA PHE A 27 10.30 -3.63 1.68
C PHE A 27 11.81 -3.44 1.50
N GLU A 28 12.24 -2.23 1.12
CA GLU A 28 13.66 -1.87 1.13
C GLU A 28 14.19 -1.69 2.56
N GLU A 29 13.45 -0.99 3.42
CA GLU A 29 13.83 -0.81 4.84
C GLU A 29 13.82 -2.12 5.64
N ALA A 30 13.01 -3.10 5.23
CA ALA A 30 12.90 -4.47 5.77
C ALA A 30 14.18 -5.28 5.90
N GLY A 31 15.26 -4.86 5.25
CA GLY A 31 16.35 -5.77 4.91
C GLY A 31 16.04 -6.65 3.69
N ARG A 32 15.54 -6.01 2.62
CA ARG A 32 15.50 -6.56 1.25
C ARG A 32 14.90 -7.96 1.17
N MET A 33 13.60 -8.09 1.40
CA MET A 33 12.91 -9.38 1.20
C MET A 33 12.51 -9.57 -0.27
N PRO A 34 13.31 -10.28 -1.11
CA PRO A 34 13.08 -10.35 -2.56
C PRO A 34 11.74 -11.00 -2.92
N LYS A 35 11.22 -11.87 -2.05
CA LYS A 35 9.90 -12.51 -2.22
C LYS A 35 8.77 -11.49 -2.21
N TYR A 36 8.79 -10.51 -1.30
CA TYR A 36 7.75 -9.48 -1.20
C TYR A 36 7.88 -8.43 -2.31
N HIS A 37 9.11 -8.06 -2.71
CA HIS A 37 9.31 -7.23 -3.91
C HIS A 37 8.74 -7.87 -5.18
N ARG A 38 9.00 -9.17 -5.39
CA ARG A 38 8.46 -9.88 -6.56
C ARG A 38 6.94 -9.94 -6.53
N MET A 39 6.36 -10.24 -5.36
CA MET A 39 4.91 -10.28 -5.17
C MET A 39 4.29 -8.90 -5.40
N LEU A 40 4.87 -7.83 -4.87
CA LEU A 40 4.40 -6.45 -5.05
C LEU A 40 4.43 -6.03 -6.52
N GLY A 41 5.54 -6.28 -7.21
CA GLY A 41 5.67 -5.95 -8.62
C GLY A 41 4.66 -6.70 -9.49
N GLU A 42 4.42 -7.99 -9.19
CA GLU A 42 3.42 -8.79 -9.91
C GLU A 42 1.99 -8.28 -9.65
N THR A 43 1.64 -8.02 -8.38
CA THR A 43 0.34 -7.48 -8.01
C THR A 43 0.11 -6.09 -8.61
N TYR A 44 1.11 -5.23 -8.60
CA TYR A 44 1.02 -3.89 -9.20
C TYR A 44 0.88 -3.96 -10.73
N GLY A 45 1.61 -4.85 -11.39
CA GLY A 45 1.49 -5.06 -12.83
C GLY A 45 0.07 -5.48 -13.23
N ARG A 46 -0.52 -6.43 -12.49
CA ARG A 46 -1.92 -6.84 -12.71
C ARG A 46 -2.88 -5.70 -12.40
N PHE A 47 -2.67 -4.98 -11.31
CA PHE A 47 -3.45 -3.82 -10.94
C PHE A 47 -3.51 -2.78 -12.07
N VAL A 48 -2.37 -2.38 -12.65
CA VAL A 48 -2.32 -1.37 -13.73
C VAL A 48 -3.16 -1.80 -14.92
N VAL A 49 -3.01 -3.05 -15.39
CA VAL A 49 -3.78 -3.59 -16.51
C VAL A 49 -5.29 -3.54 -16.24
N HIS A 50 -5.73 -3.88 -15.02
CA HIS A 50 -7.15 -3.82 -14.66
C HIS A 50 -7.64 -2.39 -14.42
N ALA A 51 -6.79 -1.52 -13.88
CA ALA A 51 -7.12 -0.12 -13.59
C ALA A 51 -7.27 0.71 -14.87
N GLU A 52 -6.44 0.46 -15.89
CA GLU A 52 -6.56 1.08 -17.22
C GLU A 52 -7.89 0.74 -17.91
N HIS A 53 -8.38 -0.49 -17.72
CA HIS A 53 -9.68 -0.92 -18.23
C HIS A 53 -10.87 -0.48 -17.35
N GLY A 54 -10.62 0.16 -16.20
CA GLY A 54 -11.68 0.57 -15.26
C GLY A 54 -12.42 -0.62 -14.61
N ASP A 55 -11.74 -1.76 -14.47
CA ASP A 55 -12.34 -3.00 -13.98
C ASP A 55 -12.49 -3.00 -12.45
N ARG A 56 -13.51 -3.70 -11.93
CA ARG A 56 -13.71 -3.86 -10.48
C ARG A 56 -12.59 -4.65 -9.81
N VAL A 57 -11.91 -5.52 -10.55
CA VAL A 57 -10.75 -6.28 -10.07
C VAL A 57 -9.60 -5.34 -9.70
N ALA A 58 -9.51 -4.14 -10.29
CA ALA A 58 -8.53 -3.14 -9.87
C ALA A 58 -8.74 -2.66 -8.43
N MET A 59 -10.00 -2.62 -7.96
CA MET A 59 -10.31 -2.28 -6.58
C MET A 59 -9.84 -3.35 -5.61
N ASP A 60 -9.93 -4.63 -6.00
CA ASP A 60 -9.48 -5.76 -5.17
C ASP A 60 -7.96 -5.71 -4.96
N TYR A 61 -7.19 -5.48 -6.03
CA TYR A 61 -5.75 -5.28 -5.92
C TYR A 61 -5.36 -4.03 -5.13
N LEU A 62 -6.12 -2.93 -5.28
CA LEU A 62 -5.91 -1.71 -4.51
C LEU A 62 -6.19 -1.92 -3.02
N GLU A 63 -7.25 -2.66 -2.70
CA GLU A 63 -7.60 -3.03 -1.34
C GLU A 63 -6.52 -3.93 -0.72
N TRP A 64 -6.03 -4.93 -1.46
CA TRP A 64 -4.92 -5.77 -1.03
C TRP A 64 -3.68 -4.93 -0.69
N MET A 65 -3.26 -4.02 -1.57
CA MET A 65 -2.10 -3.14 -1.30
C MET A 65 -2.30 -2.27 -0.05
N ARG A 66 -3.53 -1.81 0.19
CA ARG A 66 -3.86 -1.03 1.39
C ARG A 66 -3.85 -1.88 2.66
N VAL A 67 -4.34 -3.10 2.60
CA VAL A 67 -4.29 -4.04 3.74
C VAL A 67 -2.84 -4.39 4.07
N GLU A 68 -2.03 -4.74 3.06
CA GLU A 68 -0.60 -5.00 3.24
C GLU A 68 0.11 -3.77 3.84
N ALA A 69 -0.17 -2.55 3.34
CA ALA A 69 0.46 -1.35 3.88
C ALA A 69 0.15 -1.14 5.37
N GLN A 70 -1.09 -1.43 5.80
CA GLN A 70 -1.48 -1.36 7.21
C GLN A 70 -0.83 -2.46 8.04
N GLN A 71 -0.71 -3.67 7.50
CA GLN A 71 0.00 -4.77 8.15
C GLN A 71 1.46 -4.39 8.38
N PHE A 72 2.12 -3.77 7.39
CA PHE A 72 3.50 -3.28 7.51
C PHE A 72 3.68 -2.05 8.42
N ASP A 73 2.63 -1.24 8.64
CA ASP A 73 2.65 -0.15 9.62
C ASP A 73 2.55 -0.67 11.06
N GLY A 74 1.75 -1.73 11.26
CA GLY A 74 1.52 -2.35 12.57
C GLY A 74 2.46 -3.51 12.94
N HIS A 75 3.35 -3.96 12.04
CA HIS A 75 4.18 -5.14 12.27
C HIS A 75 5.33 -4.84 13.25
N PRO A 76 5.54 -5.64 14.31
CA PRO A 76 6.61 -5.40 15.29
C PRO A 76 8.03 -5.52 14.71
N ASP A 77 8.19 -6.31 13.65
CA ASP A 77 9.46 -6.46 12.89
C ASP A 77 9.76 -5.26 11.97
N PHE A 78 8.73 -4.43 11.70
CA PHE A 78 8.83 -3.24 10.88
C PHE A 78 8.33 -2.06 11.69
N PRO A 79 9.19 -1.41 12.50
CA PRO A 79 8.77 -0.19 13.14
C PRO A 79 8.30 0.76 12.04
N GLY A 80 6.98 0.96 11.94
CA GLY A 80 6.44 2.22 11.47
C GLY A 80 7.29 3.27 12.16
N ARG A 81 7.82 4.22 11.42
CA ARG A 81 8.13 5.51 12.03
C ARG A 81 6.79 6.05 12.54
N ARG A 82 6.30 5.51 13.67
CA ARG A 82 5.69 6.29 14.72
C ARG A 82 6.72 7.35 14.98
N GLY A 83 6.54 8.50 14.33
CA GLY A 83 7.10 9.73 14.82
C GLY A 83 6.83 9.73 16.30
N THR A 84 7.91 9.60 17.08
CA THR A 84 8.10 10.35 18.32
C THR A 84 6.78 10.85 18.88
N GLN A 85 6.06 9.96 19.57
CA GLN A 85 5.15 10.41 20.61
C GLN A 85 6.04 11.17 21.58
N ASN A 86 5.94 12.50 21.49
CA ASN A 86 6.30 13.46 22.50
C ASN A 86 6.27 12.81 23.88
N ARG A 87 7.45 12.46 24.39
CA ARG A 87 7.66 12.29 25.83
C ARG A 87 8.71 13.31 26.25
N PRO A 88 8.34 14.58 26.47
CA PRO A 88 9.15 15.40 27.33
C PRO A 88 9.00 14.85 28.76
N GLY A 89 10.10 14.38 29.32
CA GLY A 89 10.32 14.32 30.77
C GLY A 89 9.37 13.42 31.57
N ALA A 90 9.69 12.14 31.65
CA ALA A 90 9.61 11.49 32.96
C ALA A 90 10.85 11.96 33.75
N SER A 91 10.71 13.07 34.47
CA SER A 91 11.68 13.52 35.47
C SER A 91 10.94 14.13 36.67
N ALA A 92 11.34 13.64 37.85
CA ALA A 92 10.96 13.99 39.22
C ALA A 92 9.66 13.37 39.75
#